data_AF-A0A3D5Z7D6-F1
#
_entry.id   AF-A0A3D5Z7D6-F1
#
_cell.length_a   1.000
_cell.length_b   1.000
_cell.length_c   1.000
_cell.angle_alpha   90.00
_cell.angle_beta   90.00
_cell.angle_gamma   90.00
#
_symmetry.space_group_name_H-M   'P 1'
#
loop_
_entity.id
_entity.type
_entity.pdbx_description
1 polymer ?
#
loop_
_entity_poly.entity_id
_entity_poly.type
_entity_poly.pdbx_seq_one_letter_code
_entity_poly.pdbx_strand_id
1 'polypeptide(L)'
;MNQSNLNQNEPRPETQNVTPQTTNEIELPKFASEEKSIGTLKKDTQKSPVAMLILFGILIAVIYFIPIVTPYFSDILDKLGISNNSEIYDGIPDTDTTKDNTDTKDNTQKEPLEKKTYTLAATETATLDKIEYTAFQKEQAGAYYYINYTITNKSTSTYSFTTHKIFLEFYDSAKTYLGSALVNTPNLSVNNSVSIKSLVNQSIYTSATTFQIVEKQADEYPDANLINNTLTCTLNNRVLTYTFYNNKLTKIVDTDTYSDTSTNYTNTYIDSQTKVNTLNRVTGVNAIFVPETNKFTTNITIDYNIVNSNLTTNDTLYYVKDTSANTIKYELDALGYTCN
;
A
#
# COMPACT_ATOMS: atom_id res chain seq x y z
N MET A 1 -59.78 1.55 82.32
CA MET A 1 -60.76 0.94 81.38
C MET A 1 -60.25 1.18 79.96
N ASN A 2 -60.07 0.10 79.21
CA ASN A 2 -60.02 -0.13 77.75
C ASN A 2 -59.71 1.04 76.79
N GLN A 3 -58.92 0.87 75.72
CA GLN A 3 -58.15 -0.26 75.18
C GLN A 3 -57.17 0.29 74.14
N SER A 4 -56.00 -0.32 74.07
CA SER A 4 -54.86 -0.04 73.20
C SER A 4 -55.03 -0.60 71.78
N ASN A 5 -54.29 -0.08 70.79
CA ASN A 5 -53.21 -0.87 70.16
C ASN A 5 -52.36 -0.05 69.16
N LEU A 6 -51.05 -0.20 69.35
CA LEU A 6 -49.92 0.18 68.51
C LEU A 6 -48.98 -1.05 68.48
N ASN A 7 -47.95 -1.03 67.61
CA ASN A 7 -46.76 -1.92 67.52
C ASN A 7 -46.91 -3.23 66.71
N GLN A 8 -45.85 -3.83 66.16
CA GLN A 8 -44.49 -3.50 65.66
C GLN A 8 -43.90 -4.85 65.19
N ASN A 9 -43.04 -4.82 64.17
CA ASN A 9 -41.99 -5.75 63.69
C ASN A 9 -41.75 -7.15 64.31
N GLU A 10 -41.63 -8.14 63.40
CA GLU A 10 -40.74 -9.35 63.28
C GLU A 10 -40.21 -10.12 64.50
N PRO A 11 -40.08 -11.48 64.39
CA PRO A 11 -38.75 -12.09 64.09
C PRO A 11 -38.73 -13.46 63.33
N ARG A 12 -37.54 -13.85 62.82
CA ARG A 12 -37.05 -15.21 62.41
C ARG A 12 -36.05 -15.71 63.50
N PRO A 13 -35.48 -16.96 63.62
CA PRO A 13 -35.51 -18.21 62.80
C PRO A 13 -35.49 -19.58 63.58
N GLU A 14 -35.24 -20.70 62.84
CA GLU A 14 -34.74 -22.06 63.24
C GLU A 14 -35.73 -23.12 63.81
N THR A 15 -35.69 -24.47 63.60
CA THR A 15 -34.73 -25.46 63.05
C THR A 15 -35.40 -26.86 62.83
N GLN A 16 -34.97 -27.59 61.79
CA GLN A 16 -34.69 -29.05 61.61
C GLN A 16 -35.66 -30.23 61.94
N ASN A 17 -36.03 -30.94 60.86
CA ASN A 17 -35.63 -32.32 60.45
C ASN A 17 -36.13 -33.59 61.18
N VAL A 18 -36.89 -34.47 60.46
CA VAL A 18 -36.85 -35.95 60.57
C VAL A 18 -37.29 -36.60 59.24
N THR A 19 -36.51 -37.57 58.72
CA THR A 19 -36.91 -38.62 57.74
C THR A 19 -36.83 -39.99 58.46
N PRO A 20 -37.52 -41.10 58.06
CA PRO A 20 -37.31 -41.81 56.77
C PRO A 20 -38.53 -42.55 56.11
N GLN A 21 -38.40 -42.77 54.79
CA GLN A 21 -38.89 -43.83 53.83
C GLN A 21 -40.12 -44.72 54.15
N THR A 22 -41.04 -45.05 53.22
CA THR A 22 -40.84 -45.92 52.02
C THR A 22 -41.95 -45.83 50.92
N THR A 23 -41.49 -45.91 49.67
CA THR A 23 -42.01 -46.60 48.44
C THR A 23 -43.50 -46.56 48.05
N ASN A 24 -43.82 -45.94 46.90
CA ASN A 24 -44.43 -46.58 45.72
C ASN A 24 -44.55 -45.60 44.52
N GLU A 25 -44.25 -46.13 43.35
CA GLU A 25 -44.43 -45.67 41.95
C GLU A 25 -44.98 -44.26 41.67
N ILE A 26 -44.18 -43.46 40.93
CA ILE A 26 -44.62 -42.21 40.32
C ILE A 26 -45.00 -42.50 38.86
N GLU A 27 -46.30 -42.38 38.57
CA GLU A 27 -46.81 -42.24 37.19
C GLU A 27 -46.26 -40.95 36.57
N LEU A 28 -45.59 -41.08 35.41
CA LEU A 28 -45.17 -39.92 34.61
C LEU A 28 -46.38 -39.30 33.88
N PRO A 29 -46.50 -37.97 33.86
CA PRO A 29 -47.55 -37.29 33.10
C PRO A 29 -47.31 -37.45 31.59
N LYS A 30 -48.40 -37.77 30.89
CA LYS A 30 -48.51 -37.87 29.43
C LYS A 30 -48.06 -36.58 28.75
N PHE A 31 -47.01 -36.66 27.92
CA PHE A 31 -46.72 -35.62 26.95
C PHE A 31 -47.56 -35.83 25.69
N ALA A 32 -48.20 -34.74 25.28
CA ALA A 32 -48.99 -34.64 24.07
C ALA A 32 -48.17 -35.03 22.84
N SER A 33 -48.86 -35.72 21.93
CA SER A 33 -48.44 -36.06 20.60
C SER A 33 -47.91 -34.85 19.85
N GLU A 34 -46.63 -34.90 19.48
CA GLU A 34 -46.11 -34.53 18.16
C GLU A 34 -44.59 -34.80 18.20
N GLU A 35 -44.14 -35.78 17.41
CA GLU A 35 -42.71 -36.03 17.20
C GLU A 35 -42.07 -34.79 16.59
N LYS A 36 -41.50 -33.92 17.42
CA LYS A 36 -40.66 -32.82 16.95
C LYS A 36 -39.28 -33.38 16.66
N SER A 37 -39.07 -33.79 15.41
CA SER A 37 -37.78 -34.18 14.86
C SER A 37 -36.71 -33.14 15.28
N ILE A 38 -35.80 -33.55 16.15
CA ILE A 38 -34.58 -32.78 16.43
C ILE A 38 -33.64 -33.03 15.25
N GLY A 39 -33.67 -32.09 14.30
CA GLY A 39 -32.69 -31.99 13.23
C GLY A 39 -32.85 -33.05 12.14
N THR A 40 -33.44 -32.66 11.01
CA THR A 40 -33.13 -33.32 9.75
C THR A 40 -31.71 -32.93 9.37
N LEU A 41 -30.78 -33.89 9.38
CA LEU A 41 -29.51 -33.74 8.68
C LEU A 41 -29.86 -33.38 7.23
N LYS A 42 -29.48 -32.19 6.78
CA LYS A 42 -29.49 -31.88 5.35
C LYS A 42 -28.73 -33.01 4.68
N LYS A 43 -29.42 -33.76 3.82
CA LYS A 43 -28.76 -34.71 2.94
C LYS A 43 -27.76 -33.89 2.15
N ASP A 44 -26.47 -34.07 2.44
CA ASP A 44 -25.41 -33.50 1.62
C ASP A 44 -25.76 -33.85 0.18
N THR A 45 -25.92 -32.81 -0.64
CA THR A 45 -26.20 -33.02 -2.05
C THR A 45 -24.94 -33.65 -2.60
N GLN A 46 -24.92 -34.98 -2.67
CA GLN A 46 -23.86 -35.73 -3.32
C GLN A 46 -23.71 -35.10 -4.70
N LYS A 47 -22.61 -34.35 -4.89
CA LYS A 47 -22.36 -33.60 -6.13
C LYS A 47 -22.55 -34.58 -7.27
N SER A 48 -23.56 -34.33 -8.10
CA SER A 48 -23.96 -35.23 -9.18
C SER A 48 -22.71 -35.65 -9.98
N PRO A 49 -22.52 -36.94 -10.30
CA PRO A 49 -21.40 -37.41 -11.13
C PRO A 49 -21.27 -36.64 -12.45
N VAL A 50 -22.39 -36.07 -12.92
CA VAL A 50 -22.46 -35.22 -14.11
C VAL A 50 -21.66 -33.93 -13.97
N ALA A 51 -21.65 -33.28 -12.79
CA ALA A 51 -20.86 -32.07 -12.58
C ALA A 51 -19.35 -32.37 -12.59
N MET A 52 -18.95 -33.55 -12.10
CA MET A 52 -17.57 -34.02 -12.16
C MET A 52 -17.16 -34.38 -13.60
N LEU A 53 -18.07 -34.96 -14.39
CA LEU A 53 -17.85 -35.22 -15.81
C LEU A 53 -17.76 -33.94 -16.64
N ILE A 54 -18.55 -32.92 -16.33
CA ILE A 54 -18.45 -31.59 -16.98
C ILE A 54 -17.11 -30.94 -16.64
N LEU A 55 -16.67 -31.01 -15.38
CA LEU A 55 -15.36 -30.50 -14.97
C LEU A 55 -14.22 -31.23 -15.71
N PHE A 56 -14.30 -32.55 -15.83
CA PHE A 56 -13.35 -33.35 -16.61
C PHE A 56 -13.38 -33.02 -18.10
N GLY A 57 -14.56 -32.79 -18.67
CA GLY A 57 -14.71 -32.35 -20.06
C GLY A 57 -14.06 -30.99 -20.32
N ILE A 58 -14.23 -30.04 -19.40
CA ILE A 58 -13.56 -28.73 -19.47
C ILE A 58 -12.05 -28.88 -19.32
N LEU A 59 -11.58 -29.73 -18.39
CA LEU A 59 -10.16 -29.99 -18.18
C LEU A 59 -9.51 -30.60 -19.44
N ILE A 60 -10.16 -31.59 -20.05
CA ILE A 60 -9.69 -32.23 -21.29
C ILE A 60 -9.70 -31.22 -22.45
N ALA A 61 -10.73 -30.37 -22.55
CA ALA A 61 -10.77 -29.30 -23.54
C ALA A 61 -9.61 -28.31 -23.33
N VAL A 62 -9.33 -27.87 -22.10
CA VAL A 62 -8.20 -26.99 -21.79
C VAL A 62 -6.88 -27.65 -22.19
N ILE A 63 -6.65 -28.93 -21.85
CA ILE A 63 -5.44 -29.67 -22.22
C ILE A 63 -5.32 -29.82 -23.76
N TYR A 64 -6.42 -30.06 -24.45
CA TYR A 64 -6.45 -30.16 -25.90
C TYR A 64 -6.20 -28.82 -26.60
N PHE A 65 -6.71 -27.72 -26.03
CA PHE A 65 -6.50 -26.38 -26.58
C PHE A 65 -5.16 -25.78 -26.18
N ILE A 66 -4.49 -26.26 -25.11
CA ILE A 66 -3.16 -25.78 -24.69
C ILE A 66 -2.21 -25.63 -25.90
N PRO A 67 -1.93 -26.66 -26.72
CA PRO A 67 -1.03 -26.54 -27.87
C PRO A 67 -1.42 -25.46 -28.90
N ILE A 68 -2.72 -25.14 -28.99
CA ILE A 68 -3.27 -24.14 -29.91
C ILE A 68 -3.11 -22.73 -29.34
N VAL A 69 -3.23 -22.55 -28.02
CA VAL A 69 -3.08 -21.24 -27.35
C VAL A 69 -1.65 -20.94 -26.93
N THR A 70 -0.79 -21.95 -26.70
CA THR A 70 0.62 -21.76 -26.28
C THR A 70 1.38 -20.75 -27.15
N PRO A 71 1.32 -20.76 -28.49
CA PRO A 71 2.05 -19.77 -29.30
C PRO A 71 1.48 -18.34 -29.17
N TYR A 72 0.22 -18.18 -28.76
CA TYR A 72 -0.38 -16.86 -28.52
C TYR A 72 -0.09 -16.35 -27.10
N PHE A 73 0.04 -17.24 -26.12
CA PHE A 73 0.44 -16.88 -24.77
C PHE A 73 1.92 -16.48 -24.69
N SER A 74 2.82 -17.15 -25.41
CA SER A 74 4.23 -16.72 -25.49
C SER A 74 4.36 -15.33 -26.10
N ASP A 75 3.60 -15.03 -27.17
CA ASP A 75 3.60 -13.72 -27.84
C ASP A 75 3.05 -12.59 -26.95
N ILE A 76 2.10 -12.89 -26.07
CA ILE A 76 1.54 -11.95 -25.09
C ILE A 76 2.48 -11.78 -23.90
N LEU A 77 3.10 -12.86 -23.41
CA LEU A 77 4.05 -12.83 -22.30
C LEU A 77 5.36 -12.13 -22.69
N ASP A 78 5.84 -12.30 -23.93
CA ASP A 78 6.97 -11.53 -24.48
C ASP A 78 6.62 -10.05 -24.66
N LYS A 79 5.40 -9.73 -25.12
CA LYS A 79 4.91 -8.33 -25.19
C LYS A 79 4.73 -7.69 -23.82
N LEU A 80 4.58 -8.48 -22.76
CA LEU A 80 4.44 -8.03 -21.38
C LEU A 80 5.72 -8.21 -20.55
N GLY A 81 6.81 -8.71 -21.14
CA GLY A 81 8.12 -8.84 -20.48
C GLY A 81 8.21 -9.91 -19.37
N ILE A 82 7.27 -10.86 -19.30
CA ILE A 82 7.24 -11.88 -18.24
C ILE A 82 7.87 -13.17 -18.78
N SER A 83 9.12 -13.46 -18.41
CA SER A 83 9.75 -14.77 -18.67
C SER A 83 9.25 -15.82 -17.69
N ASN A 84 8.93 -17.01 -18.19
CA ASN A 84 8.52 -18.15 -17.36
C ASN A 84 9.72 -18.67 -16.55
N ASN A 85 9.81 -18.30 -15.27
CA ASN A 85 10.80 -18.85 -14.36
C ASN A 85 10.26 -20.17 -13.77
N SER A 86 10.35 -21.26 -14.53
CA SER A 86 10.15 -22.61 -13.99
C SER A 86 11.50 -23.28 -13.72
N GLU A 87 12.23 -22.80 -12.72
CA GLU A 87 13.35 -23.52 -12.10
C GLU A 87 13.05 -23.73 -10.62
N ILE A 88 12.03 -24.53 -10.35
CA ILE A 88 11.81 -25.14 -9.03
C ILE A 88 11.57 -26.62 -9.29
N TYR A 89 12.67 -27.38 -9.44
CA TYR A 89 12.87 -28.77 -9.03
C TYR A 89 14.19 -29.24 -9.65
N ASP A 90 15.31 -28.88 -9.04
CA ASP A 90 16.57 -29.57 -9.29
C ASP A 90 16.90 -30.42 -8.05
N GLY A 91 16.95 -31.73 -8.24
CA GLY A 91 17.06 -32.69 -7.16
C GLY A 91 16.93 -34.11 -7.67
N ILE A 92 18.00 -34.60 -8.30
CA ILE A 92 18.65 -35.92 -8.10
C ILE A 92 19.83 -35.98 -9.11
N PRO A 93 21.09 -36.23 -8.66
CA PRO A 93 22.16 -36.55 -9.58
C PRO A 93 22.05 -38.04 -9.94
N ASP A 94 21.80 -38.36 -11.20
CA ASP A 94 22.03 -39.70 -11.71
C ASP A 94 23.05 -39.67 -12.85
N THR A 95 24.07 -40.49 -12.66
CA THR A 95 25.24 -40.66 -13.49
C THR A 95 24.93 -41.65 -14.61
N ASP A 96 24.94 -41.24 -15.88
CA ASP A 96 25.62 -42.03 -16.91
C ASP A 96 25.86 -41.27 -18.21
N THR A 97 26.93 -41.71 -18.84
CA THR A 97 27.68 -41.22 -19.97
C THR A 97 26.99 -41.42 -21.33
N THR A 98 27.45 -40.61 -22.30
CA THR A 98 27.28 -40.69 -23.77
C THR A 98 26.01 -40.08 -24.39
N LYS A 99 26.15 -38.86 -24.91
CA LYS A 99 26.14 -38.62 -26.36
C LYS A 99 26.55 -37.19 -26.71
N ASP A 100 27.51 -37.14 -27.61
CA ASP A 100 27.94 -35.98 -28.38
C ASP A 100 26.76 -35.40 -29.16
N ASN A 101 26.51 -34.10 -28.98
CA ASN A 101 26.00 -33.23 -30.03
C ASN A 101 26.25 -31.78 -29.61
N THR A 102 26.90 -31.07 -30.52
CA THR A 102 27.22 -29.65 -30.48
C THR A 102 26.00 -28.79 -30.14
N ASP A 103 25.91 -28.32 -28.91
CA ASP A 103 25.10 -27.16 -28.56
C ASP A 103 26.02 -26.00 -28.23
N THR A 104 26.11 -25.09 -29.19
CA THR A 104 26.53 -23.71 -28.98
C THR A 104 25.72 -23.19 -27.79
N LYS A 105 26.37 -23.02 -26.64
CA LYS A 105 25.80 -22.25 -25.54
C LYS A 105 25.63 -20.83 -26.06
N ASP A 106 24.45 -20.53 -26.58
CA ASP A 106 24.00 -19.15 -26.70
C ASP A 106 23.84 -18.66 -25.27
N ASN A 107 24.93 -18.10 -24.77
CA ASN A 107 25.00 -17.46 -23.48
C ASN A 107 24.32 -16.10 -23.64
N THR A 108 23.02 -16.09 -23.98
CA THR A 108 22.19 -14.90 -23.92
C THR A 108 21.84 -14.68 -22.46
N GLN A 109 22.86 -14.35 -21.67
CA GLN A 109 22.69 -13.49 -20.53
C GLN A 109 22.01 -12.26 -21.11
N LYS A 110 20.69 -12.13 -20.89
CA LYS A 110 19.90 -10.98 -21.35
C LYS A 110 20.64 -9.77 -20.80
N GLU A 111 21.38 -9.08 -21.65
CA GLU A 111 22.10 -7.88 -21.24
C GLU A 111 21.06 -6.99 -20.56
N PRO A 112 21.36 -6.47 -19.35
CA PRO A 112 20.44 -5.57 -18.69
C PRO A 112 20.15 -4.45 -19.69
N LEU A 113 18.87 -4.27 -20.01
CA LEU A 113 18.42 -3.27 -20.98
C LEU A 113 19.11 -1.95 -20.62
N GLU A 114 20.05 -1.52 -21.46
CA GLU A 114 20.92 -0.41 -21.11
C GLU A 114 20.06 0.85 -20.93
N LYS A 115 19.97 1.33 -19.69
CA LYS A 115 19.12 2.48 -19.37
C LYS A 115 19.64 3.70 -20.11
N LYS A 116 18.80 4.24 -21.01
CA LYS A 116 19.17 5.42 -21.79
C LYS A 116 19.43 6.61 -20.86
N THR A 117 20.63 7.17 -20.99
CA THR A 117 21.07 8.35 -20.24
C THR A 117 20.87 9.59 -21.10
N TYR A 118 20.32 10.63 -20.51
CA TYR A 118 19.97 11.90 -21.15
C TYR A 118 20.79 13.04 -20.55
N THR A 119 20.98 14.11 -21.33
CA THR A 119 21.66 15.31 -20.83
C THR A 119 20.65 16.19 -20.11
N LEU A 120 21.00 16.71 -18.93
CA LEU A 120 20.14 17.66 -18.22
C LEU A 120 20.26 19.05 -18.84
N ALA A 121 19.47 19.31 -19.90
CA ALA A 121 19.47 20.57 -20.64
C ALA A 121 18.06 20.99 -21.05
N ALA A 122 17.84 22.30 -21.22
CA ALA A 122 16.54 22.86 -21.57
C ALA A 122 16.01 22.38 -22.94
N THR A 123 16.91 22.05 -23.86
CA THR A 123 16.59 21.53 -25.20
C THR A 123 16.49 20.01 -25.25
N GLU A 124 16.74 19.31 -24.13
CA GLU A 124 16.67 17.86 -24.10
C GLU A 124 15.22 17.39 -24.26
N THR A 125 15.04 16.39 -25.11
CA THR A 125 13.81 15.60 -25.18
C THR A 125 14.13 14.17 -24.79
N ALA A 126 13.66 13.78 -23.61
CA ALA A 126 13.80 12.43 -23.09
C ALA A 126 12.47 11.67 -23.19
N THR A 127 12.53 10.36 -23.30
CA THR A 127 11.35 9.51 -23.45
C THR A 127 11.46 8.25 -22.61
N LEU A 128 10.36 7.88 -21.96
CA LEU A 128 10.14 6.54 -21.45
C LEU A 128 8.83 6.04 -22.07
N ASP A 129 8.92 4.98 -22.88
CA ASP A 129 7.84 4.50 -23.74
C ASP A 129 7.19 5.60 -24.60
N LYS A 130 5.96 5.98 -24.25
CA LYS A 130 5.16 7.00 -24.93
C LYS A 130 4.97 8.25 -24.09
N ILE A 131 5.74 8.41 -23.02
CA ILE A 131 5.78 9.64 -22.22
C ILE A 131 7.04 10.42 -22.59
N GLU A 132 6.83 11.65 -23.03
CA GLU A 132 7.87 12.59 -23.44
C GLU A 132 8.15 13.59 -22.32
N TYR A 133 9.43 13.87 -22.06
CA TYR A 133 9.91 14.78 -21.02
C TYR A 133 10.78 15.85 -21.69
N THR A 134 10.45 17.11 -21.48
CA THR A 134 11.07 18.25 -22.18
C THR A 134 11.25 19.46 -21.26
N ALA A 135 11.96 20.48 -21.75
CA ALA A 135 12.05 21.80 -21.11
C ALA A 135 12.61 21.75 -19.68
N PHE A 136 13.67 20.98 -19.47
CA PHE A 136 14.32 20.87 -18.16
C PHE A 136 14.97 22.18 -17.73
N GLN A 137 14.65 22.66 -16.54
CA GLN A 137 15.19 23.90 -15.98
C GLN A 137 15.48 23.75 -14.48
N LYS A 138 16.61 24.29 -14.05
CA LYS A 138 16.96 24.41 -12.63
C LYS A 138 16.36 25.70 -12.09
N GLU A 139 15.64 25.63 -10.97
CA GLU A 139 15.08 26.79 -10.27
C GLU A 139 15.45 26.72 -8.79
N GLN A 140 15.85 27.84 -8.20
CA GLN A 140 16.01 27.98 -6.76
C GLN A 140 14.98 28.98 -6.22
N ALA A 141 14.22 28.59 -5.21
CA ALA A 141 13.29 29.48 -4.50
C ALA A 141 13.61 29.46 -3.00
N GLY A 142 14.27 30.52 -2.53
CA GLY A 142 14.79 30.58 -1.16
C GLY A 142 15.82 29.47 -0.90
N ALA A 143 15.54 28.62 0.09
CA ALA A 143 16.38 27.48 0.47
C ALA A 143 16.09 26.19 -0.33
N TYR A 144 15.13 26.23 -1.26
CA TYR A 144 14.66 25.05 -1.99
C TYR A 144 15.16 25.03 -3.43
N TYR A 145 15.49 23.82 -3.90
CA TYR A 145 16.04 23.58 -5.22
C TYR A 145 15.10 22.68 -6.03
N TYR A 146 14.84 23.06 -7.27
CA TYR A 146 13.89 22.37 -8.13
C TYR A 146 14.48 22.05 -9.49
N ILE A 147 14.03 20.91 -10.04
CA ILE A 147 14.11 20.61 -11.47
C ILE A 147 12.69 20.71 -12.02
N ASN A 148 12.46 21.71 -12.86
CA ASN A 148 11.22 21.91 -13.59
C ASN A 148 11.32 21.22 -14.95
N TYR A 149 10.24 20.58 -15.41
CA TYR A 149 10.16 19.96 -16.72
C TYR A 149 8.70 19.81 -17.15
N THR A 150 8.47 19.56 -18.43
CA THR A 150 7.13 19.26 -18.96
C THR A 150 7.08 17.80 -19.36
N ILE A 151 6.04 17.11 -18.91
CA ILE A 151 5.71 15.77 -19.38
C ILE A 151 4.54 15.83 -20.34
N THR A 152 4.57 15.00 -21.39
CA THR A 152 3.49 14.86 -22.36
C THR A 152 3.19 13.38 -22.58
N ASN A 153 1.92 12.99 -22.42
CA ASN A 153 1.49 11.65 -22.76
C ASN A 153 1.22 11.55 -24.27
N LYS A 154 2.13 10.95 -25.02
CA LYS A 154 2.01 10.68 -26.47
C LYS A 154 1.43 9.29 -26.78
N SER A 155 0.95 8.58 -25.76
CA SER A 155 0.33 7.27 -25.94
C SER A 155 -1.11 7.39 -26.45
N THR A 156 -1.74 6.25 -26.73
CA THR A 156 -3.15 6.18 -27.16
C THR A 156 -4.13 6.03 -25.99
N SER A 157 -3.66 5.98 -24.74
CA SER A 157 -4.49 5.85 -23.54
C SER A 157 -4.05 6.80 -22.42
N THR A 158 -4.89 6.98 -21.41
CA THR A 158 -4.48 7.71 -20.19
C THR A 158 -3.36 6.95 -19.49
N TYR A 159 -2.33 7.67 -19.04
CA TYR A 159 -1.24 7.10 -18.25
C TYR A 159 -1.44 7.43 -16.77
N SER A 160 -1.24 6.42 -15.89
CA SER A 160 -1.37 6.57 -14.44
C SER A 160 0.00 6.54 -13.77
N PHE A 161 0.47 7.70 -13.30
CA PHE A 161 1.70 7.80 -12.51
C PHE A 161 1.50 7.34 -11.06
N THR A 162 0.25 7.11 -10.65
CA THR A 162 -0.05 6.47 -9.35
C THR A 162 0.19 4.97 -9.39
N THR A 163 0.01 4.34 -10.55
CA THR A 163 0.22 2.91 -10.78
C THR A 163 1.65 2.62 -11.24
N HIS A 164 2.19 3.49 -12.10
CA HIS A 164 3.53 3.37 -12.66
C HIS A 164 4.42 4.46 -12.06
N LYS A 165 5.25 4.10 -11.09
CA LYS A 165 6.11 5.04 -10.35
C LYS A 165 7.35 5.34 -11.19
N ILE A 166 7.40 6.53 -11.76
CA ILE A 166 8.52 7.00 -12.56
C ILE A 166 9.44 7.90 -11.74
N PHE A 167 10.74 7.60 -11.81
CA PHE A 167 11.80 8.36 -11.18
C PHE A 167 12.75 8.94 -12.23
N LEU A 168 13.20 10.17 -11.99
CA LEU A 168 14.36 10.75 -12.65
C LEU A 168 15.57 10.50 -11.75
N GLU A 169 16.48 9.62 -12.16
CA GLU A 169 17.74 9.34 -11.45
C GLU A 169 18.84 10.25 -11.99
N PHE A 170 19.46 11.06 -11.13
CA PHE A 170 20.41 12.09 -11.54
C PHE A 170 21.86 11.69 -11.27
N TYR A 171 22.74 12.09 -12.18
CA TYR A 171 24.16 11.76 -12.11
C TYR A 171 25.03 12.98 -12.40
N ASP A 172 26.21 13.02 -11.78
CA ASP A 172 27.24 14.00 -12.09
C ASP A 172 28.00 13.66 -13.39
N SER A 173 28.97 14.49 -13.76
CA SER A 173 29.80 14.28 -14.96
C SER A 173 30.69 13.03 -14.89
N ALA A 174 30.95 12.51 -13.68
CA ALA A 174 31.69 11.27 -13.44
C ALA A 174 30.76 10.04 -13.41
N LYS A 175 29.47 10.21 -13.71
CA LYS A 175 28.41 9.18 -13.63
C LYS A 175 28.15 8.68 -12.20
N THR A 176 28.48 9.47 -11.19
CA THR A 176 28.14 9.19 -9.79
C THR A 176 26.67 9.50 -9.57
N TYR A 177 25.94 8.58 -8.92
CA TYR A 177 24.54 8.79 -8.55
C TYR A 177 24.41 9.88 -7.47
N LEU A 178 23.51 10.84 -7.69
CA LEU A 178 23.27 11.98 -6.79
C LEU A 178 21.93 11.90 -6.04
N GLY A 179 21.04 11.02 -6.48
CA GLY A 179 19.68 10.89 -5.97
C GLY A 179 18.65 10.83 -7.09
N SER A 180 17.37 10.82 -6.71
CA SER A 180 16.26 10.75 -7.65
C SER A 180 15.18 11.78 -7.33
N ALA A 181 14.32 12.04 -8.32
CA ALA A 181 13.06 12.76 -8.14
C ALA A 181 11.90 11.91 -8.64
N LEU A 182 10.82 11.83 -7.86
CA LEU A 182 9.59 11.16 -8.26
C LEU A 182 8.78 12.09 -9.18
N VAL A 183 8.26 11.54 -10.28
CA VAL A 183 7.29 12.26 -11.12
C VAL A 183 5.94 12.31 -10.39
N ASN A 184 5.77 13.32 -9.54
CA ASN A 184 4.62 13.43 -8.64
C ASN A 184 3.42 14.11 -9.31
N THR A 185 2.65 13.33 -10.06
CA THR A 185 1.43 13.74 -10.74
C THR A 185 0.45 12.57 -10.74
N PRO A 186 -0.87 12.76 -10.85
CA PRO A 186 -1.81 11.64 -10.85
C PRO A 186 -1.88 10.95 -12.22
N ASN A 187 -2.87 11.30 -13.03
CA ASN A 187 -3.10 10.71 -14.35
C ASN A 187 -2.92 11.78 -15.42
N LEU A 188 -2.37 11.38 -16.56
CA LEU A 188 -2.22 12.26 -17.72
C LEU A 188 -2.97 11.67 -18.91
N SER A 189 -4.01 12.38 -19.36
CA SER A 189 -4.80 11.98 -20.52
C SER A 189 -3.98 12.00 -21.81
N VAL A 190 -4.47 11.31 -22.84
CA VAL A 190 -3.87 11.27 -24.17
C VAL A 190 -3.60 12.66 -24.72
N ASN A 191 -2.39 12.88 -25.24
CA ASN A 191 -1.90 14.13 -25.83
C ASN A 191 -1.92 15.36 -24.92
N ASN A 192 -2.16 15.18 -23.62
CA ASN A 192 -2.06 16.26 -22.65
C ASN A 192 -0.63 16.38 -22.12
N SER A 193 -0.30 17.61 -21.74
CA SER A 193 0.97 17.97 -21.10
C SER A 193 0.72 18.59 -19.73
N VAL A 194 1.67 18.40 -18.82
CA VAL A 194 1.68 19.08 -17.51
C VAL A 194 3.11 19.47 -17.15
N SER A 195 3.27 20.67 -16.58
CA SER A 195 4.53 21.10 -16.00
C SER A 195 4.69 20.52 -14.60
N ILE A 196 5.82 19.87 -14.37
CA ILE A 196 6.20 19.28 -13.09
C ILE A 196 7.31 20.15 -12.49
N LYS A 197 7.21 20.36 -11.18
CA LYS A 197 8.20 21.04 -10.36
C LYS A 197 8.66 20.09 -9.27
N SER A 198 9.75 19.38 -9.54
CA SER A 198 10.28 18.38 -8.60
C SER A 198 11.29 19.01 -7.66
N LEU A 199 11.04 18.90 -6.36
CA LEU A 199 12.00 19.27 -5.33
C LEU A 199 13.17 18.28 -5.35
N VAL A 200 14.40 18.78 -5.30
CA VAL A 200 15.62 17.97 -5.29
C VAL A 200 16.56 18.44 -4.19
N ASN A 201 17.48 17.56 -3.79
CA ASN A 201 18.56 17.94 -2.88
C ASN A 201 19.56 18.91 -3.56
N GLN A 202 20.37 19.59 -2.75
CA GLN A 202 21.35 20.55 -3.23
C GLN A 202 22.38 19.91 -4.18
N SER A 203 22.81 18.68 -3.92
CA SER A 203 23.80 17.97 -4.74
C SER A 203 23.30 17.72 -6.17
N ILE A 204 22.05 17.32 -6.35
CA ILE A 204 21.41 17.20 -7.67
C ILE A 204 21.39 18.57 -8.35
N TYR A 205 20.92 19.60 -7.65
CA TYR A 205 20.82 20.95 -8.21
C TYR A 205 22.17 21.48 -8.70
N THR A 206 23.23 21.37 -7.91
CA THR A 206 24.54 21.92 -8.26
C THR A 206 25.31 21.06 -9.26
N SER A 207 25.23 19.73 -9.12
CA SER A 207 26.21 18.83 -9.74
C SER A 207 25.63 17.93 -10.83
N ALA A 208 24.30 17.76 -10.91
CA ALA A 208 23.71 16.90 -11.92
C ALA A 208 23.93 17.47 -13.33
N THR A 209 24.47 16.61 -14.20
CA THR A 209 24.70 16.89 -15.64
C THR A 209 23.89 15.97 -16.54
N THR A 210 23.56 14.77 -16.06
CA THR A 210 22.77 13.78 -16.80
C THR A 210 21.70 13.16 -15.91
N PHE A 211 20.73 12.52 -16.53
CA PHE A 211 19.70 11.78 -15.82
C PHE A 211 19.24 10.55 -16.61
N GLN A 212 18.63 9.60 -15.91
CA GLN A 212 17.92 8.46 -16.46
C GLN A 212 16.45 8.53 -16.05
N ILE A 213 15.55 8.05 -16.90
CA ILE A 213 14.13 7.90 -16.57
C ILE A 213 13.88 6.43 -16.34
N VAL A 214 13.41 6.08 -15.15
CA VAL A 214 13.20 4.69 -14.75
C VAL A 214 11.82 4.52 -14.15
N GLU A 215 11.12 3.47 -14.56
CA GLU A 215 10.01 2.93 -13.78
C GLU A 215 10.61 1.97 -12.75
N LYS A 216 10.10 2.01 -11.51
CA LYS A 216 10.50 1.07 -10.47
C LYS A 216 9.30 0.52 -9.73
N GLN A 217 9.40 -0.74 -9.35
CA GLN A 217 8.47 -1.42 -8.47
C GLN A 217 9.00 -1.48 -7.03
N ALA A 218 8.11 -1.78 -6.09
CA ALA A 218 8.42 -1.71 -4.65
C ALA A 218 9.52 -2.67 -4.18
N ASP A 219 9.70 -3.79 -4.89
CA ASP A 219 10.74 -4.80 -4.65
C ASP A 219 12.12 -4.38 -5.18
N GLU A 220 12.19 -3.37 -6.05
CA GLU A 220 13.45 -2.81 -6.56
C GLU A 220 14.00 -1.69 -5.67
N TYR A 221 13.26 -1.27 -4.65
CA TYR A 221 13.67 -0.17 -3.78
C TYR A 221 14.72 -0.61 -2.76
N PRO A 222 15.80 0.20 -2.56
CA PRO A 222 16.84 -0.10 -1.57
C PRO A 222 16.27 -0.26 -0.17
N ASP A 223 16.89 -1.12 0.63
CA ASP A 223 16.50 -1.31 2.03
C ASP A 223 16.48 0.00 2.82
N ALA A 224 15.49 0.12 3.72
CA ALA A 224 15.41 1.23 4.66
C ALA A 224 16.02 0.83 6.01
N ASN A 225 16.93 1.66 6.49
CA ASN A 225 17.41 1.58 7.87
C ASN A 225 16.38 2.23 8.79
N LEU A 226 15.92 1.50 9.81
CA LEU A 226 14.95 1.98 10.79
C LEU A 226 15.62 2.25 12.13
N ILE A 227 15.23 3.34 12.77
CA ILE A 227 15.64 3.66 14.15
C ILE A 227 14.47 3.31 15.07
N ASN A 228 14.65 2.34 15.98
CA ASN A 228 13.58 1.88 16.88
C ASN A 228 12.28 1.48 16.16
N ASN A 229 12.39 0.82 15.01
CA ASN A 229 11.27 0.48 14.12
C ASN A 229 10.50 1.69 13.58
N THR A 230 11.12 2.86 13.54
CA THR A 230 10.54 4.07 12.98
C THR A 230 11.39 4.64 11.85
N LEU A 231 10.71 5.33 10.93
CA LEU A 231 11.30 6.16 9.89
C LEU A 231 10.76 7.58 10.08
N THR A 232 11.63 8.54 10.31
CA THR A 232 11.25 9.95 10.49
C THR A 232 11.68 10.75 9.28
N CYS A 233 10.71 11.27 8.55
CA CYS A 233 10.90 12.06 7.34
C CYS A 233 10.51 13.52 7.59
N THR A 234 11.42 14.45 7.29
CA THR A 234 11.19 15.88 7.48
C THR A 234 11.32 16.61 6.15
N LEU A 235 10.37 17.51 5.89
CA LEU A 235 10.44 18.51 4.84
C LEU A 235 9.82 19.80 5.34
N ASN A 236 10.59 20.89 5.28
CA ASN A 236 10.18 22.21 5.77
C ASN A 236 9.80 22.14 7.26
N ASN A 237 8.56 22.48 7.58
CA ASN A 237 8.00 22.45 8.93
C ASN A 237 7.14 21.21 9.19
N ARG A 238 7.13 20.25 8.26
CA ARG A 238 6.38 19.01 8.35
C ARG A 238 7.30 17.85 8.73
N VAL A 239 6.88 17.11 9.74
CA VAL A 239 7.55 15.92 10.26
C VAL A 239 6.58 14.75 10.22
N LEU A 240 6.93 13.73 9.45
CA LEU A 240 6.20 12.47 9.32
C LEU A 240 7.01 11.36 9.98
N THR A 241 6.46 10.73 11.01
CA THR A 241 7.04 9.56 11.67
C THR A 241 6.20 8.33 11.35
N TYR A 242 6.79 7.39 10.64
CA TYR A 242 6.20 6.11 10.30
C TYR A 242 6.70 5.04 11.28
N THR A 243 5.80 4.26 11.87
CA THR A 243 6.16 3.14 12.76
C THR A 243 5.83 1.82 12.10
N PHE A 244 6.77 0.88 12.21
CA PHE A 244 6.69 -0.41 11.54
C PHE A 244 6.67 -1.56 12.55
N TYR A 245 5.99 -2.63 12.19
CA TYR A 245 6.10 -3.93 12.85
C TYR A 245 6.39 -4.97 11.78
N ASN A 246 7.47 -5.75 11.92
CA ASN A 246 7.93 -6.69 10.88
C ASN A 246 8.03 -6.04 9.49
N ASN A 247 8.65 -4.85 9.41
CA ASN A 247 8.79 -4.04 8.20
C ASN A 247 7.46 -3.64 7.52
N LYS A 248 6.34 -3.67 8.25
CA LYS A 248 5.02 -3.28 7.75
C LYS A 248 4.50 -2.06 8.51
N LEU A 249 4.01 -1.06 7.78
CA LEU A 249 3.48 0.17 8.37
C LEU A 249 2.28 -0.10 9.29
N THR A 250 2.37 0.38 10.53
CA THR A 250 1.33 0.22 11.55
C THR A 250 0.81 1.55 12.12
N LYS A 251 1.60 2.62 12.06
CA LYS A 251 1.20 3.92 12.60
C LYS A 251 1.90 5.06 11.86
N ILE A 252 1.20 6.17 11.71
CA ILE A 252 1.76 7.44 11.24
C ILE A 252 1.52 8.50 12.30
N VAL A 253 2.54 9.32 12.57
CA VAL A 253 2.40 10.60 13.29
C VAL A 253 2.87 11.70 12.34
N ASP A 254 2.00 12.67 12.08
CA ASP A 254 2.23 13.78 11.17
C ASP A 254 2.06 15.08 11.95
N THR A 255 3.13 15.87 12.02
CA THR A 255 3.13 17.20 12.61
C THR A 255 3.49 18.20 11.54
N ASP A 256 2.61 19.15 11.27
CA ASP A 256 2.88 20.23 10.30
C ASP A 256 2.59 21.58 10.95
N THR A 257 3.59 22.46 10.89
CA THR A 257 3.50 23.83 11.42
C THR A 257 3.51 24.83 10.29
N TYR A 258 2.42 25.57 10.16
CA TYR A 258 2.30 26.64 9.18
C TYR A 258 2.34 28.00 9.87
N SER A 259 3.13 28.92 9.32
CA SER A 259 3.21 30.31 9.77
C SER A 259 3.30 31.23 8.56
N ASP A 260 2.38 32.18 8.44
CA ASP A 260 2.38 33.19 7.38
C ASP A 260 1.68 34.45 7.88
N THR A 261 2.12 35.61 7.38
CA THR A 261 1.52 36.92 7.62
C THR A 261 0.74 37.45 6.41
N SER A 262 0.70 36.68 5.31
CA SER A 262 0.03 37.05 4.06
C SER A 262 -1.47 36.68 4.05
N THR A 263 -2.20 37.15 3.03
CA THR A 263 -3.61 36.80 2.81
C THR A 263 -3.85 35.32 2.55
N ASN A 264 -2.82 34.54 2.20
CA ASN A 264 -2.94 33.10 1.98
C ASN A 264 -3.16 32.33 3.29
N TYR A 265 -2.78 32.92 4.44
CA TYR A 265 -2.94 32.31 5.75
C TYR A 265 -4.37 31.83 6.01
N THR A 266 -5.38 32.65 5.71
CA THR A 266 -6.78 32.33 6.01
C THR A 266 -7.27 31.10 5.25
N ASN A 267 -6.94 30.98 3.96
CA ASN A 267 -7.35 29.83 3.16
C ASN A 267 -6.66 28.55 3.66
N THR A 268 -5.34 28.60 3.84
CA THR A 268 -4.56 27.47 4.35
C THR A 268 -4.99 27.05 5.76
N TYR A 269 -5.38 28.01 6.60
CA TYR A 269 -5.97 27.76 7.91
C TYR A 269 -7.30 26.99 7.81
N ILE A 270 -8.24 27.46 6.98
CA ILE A 270 -9.56 26.84 6.81
C ILE A 270 -9.42 25.43 6.22
N ASP A 271 -8.58 25.26 5.21
CA ASP A 271 -8.35 23.96 4.56
C ASP A 271 -7.73 22.97 5.55
N SER A 272 -6.73 23.39 6.32
CA SER A 272 -6.08 22.56 7.32
C SER A 272 -7.02 22.18 8.46
N GLN A 273 -7.82 23.14 8.95
CA GLN A 273 -8.83 22.86 9.97
C GLN A 273 -9.90 21.90 9.45
N THR A 274 -10.35 22.06 8.20
CA THR A 274 -11.33 21.16 7.55
C THR A 274 -10.77 19.76 7.38
N LYS A 275 -9.51 19.62 6.96
CA LYS A 275 -8.80 18.34 6.87
C LYS A 275 -8.72 17.66 8.24
N VAL A 276 -8.28 18.37 9.27
CA VAL A 276 -8.21 17.84 10.65
C VAL A 276 -9.59 17.38 11.12
N ASN A 277 -10.62 18.20 10.97
CA ASN A 277 -11.99 17.85 11.38
C ASN A 277 -12.53 16.62 10.62
N THR A 278 -12.18 16.48 9.35
CA THR A 278 -12.57 15.31 8.55
C THR A 278 -11.87 14.05 9.04
N LEU A 279 -10.55 14.13 9.26
CA LEU A 279 -9.74 13.02 9.74
C LEU A 279 -10.13 12.58 11.15
N ASN A 280 -10.46 13.52 12.04
CA ASN A 280 -10.84 13.21 13.43
C ASN A 280 -12.18 12.44 13.55
N ARG A 281 -12.95 12.34 12.46
CA ARG A 281 -14.17 11.51 12.39
C ARG A 281 -13.88 10.06 12.00
N VAL A 282 -12.66 9.75 11.59
CA VAL A 282 -12.23 8.40 11.22
C VAL A 282 -11.80 7.65 12.47
N THR A 283 -12.43 6.51 12.75
CA THR A 283 -12.06 5.63 13.85
C THR A 283 -10.59 5.19 13.73
N GLY A 284 -9.80 5.41 14.79
CA GLY A 284 -8.36 5.11 14.80
C GLY A 284 -7.47 6.27 14.37
N VAL A 285 -8.06 7.43 14.04
CA VAL A 285 -7.32 8.67 13.79
C VAL A 285 -7.58 9.66 14.93
N ASN A 286 -6.52 10.24 15.46
CA ASN A 286 -6.57 11.38 16.38
C ASN A 286 -5.94 12.58 15.68
N ALA A 287 -6.74 13.59 15.36
CA ALA A 287 -6.28 14.78 14.64
C ALA A 287 -6.59 16.04 15.45
N ILE A 288 -5.57 16.84 15.72
CA ILE A 288 -5.64 18.04 16.56
C ILE A 288 -5.17 19.24 15.75
N PHE A 289 -5.92 20.34 15.84
CA PHE A 289 -5.57 21.63 15.26
C PHE A 289 -5.32 22.63 16.39
N VAL A 290 -4.10 23.17 16.46
CA VAL A 290 -3.68 24.12 17.50
C VAL A 290 -3.46 25.49 16.85
N PRO A 291 -4.44 26.42 16.96
CA PRO A 291 -4.29 27.77 16.43
C PRO A 291 -3.42 28.64 17.34
N GLU A 292 -2.62 29.50 16.73
CA GLU A 292 -1.85 30.57 17.35
C GLU A 292 -1.99 31.86 16.50
N THR A 293 -1.48 32.99 16.96
CA THR A 293 -1.49 34.23 16.17
C THR A 293 -0.57 34.08 14.94
N ASN A 294 -1.12 34.20 13.72
CA ASN A 294 -0.42 34.05 12.43
C ASN A 294 0.31 32.71 12.26
N LYS A 295 -0.10 31.69 13.00
CA LYS A 295 0.51 30.36 13.02
C LYS A 295 -0.51 29.32 13.43
N PHE A 296 -0.38 28.10 12.93
CA PHE A 296 -1.08 26.96 13.50
C PHE A 296 -0.23 25.69 13.36
N THR A 297 -0.53 24.72 14.21
CA THR A 297 0.08 23.38 14.16
C THR A 297 -1.01 22.33 14.01
N THR A 298 -0.82 21.40 13.07
CA THR A 298 -1.63 20.19 12.98
C THR A 298 -0.85 19.02 13.57
N ASN A 299 -1.51 18.21 14.37
CA ASN A 299 -0.96 16.97 14.92
C ASN A 299 -1.93 15.84 14.60
N ILE A 300 -1.53 14.94 13.70
CA ILE A 300 -2.36 13.84 13.22
C ILE A 300 -1.67 12.54 13.59
N THR A 301 -2.39 11.65 14.26
CA THR A 301 -1.94 10.29 14.56
C THR A 301 -2.90 9.30 13.92
N ILE A 302 -2.38 8.40 13.10
CA ILE A 302 -3.14 7.35 12.41
C ILE A 302 -2.66 6.01 12.98
N ASP A 303 -3.56 5.25 13.60
CA ASP A 303 -3.28 3.90 14.10
C ASP A 303 -3.94 2.84 13.20
N TYR A 304 -3.14 2.17 12.38
CA TYR A 304 -3.62 1.15 11.45
C TYR A 304 -3.99 -0.18 12.11
N ASN A 305 -3.85 -0.31 13.42
CA ASN A 305 -4.49 -1.41 14.15
C ASN A 305 -6.00 -1.19 14.27
N ILE A 306 -6.48 0.05 14.09
CA ILE A 306 -7.87 0.45 14.27
C ILE A 306 -8.47 0.97 12.95
N VAL A 307 -7.70 1.75 12.18
CA VAL A 307 -8.16 2.33 10.90
C VAL A 307 -8.38 1.23 9.85
N ASN A 308 -9.55 1.25 9.20
CA ASN A 308 -9.92 0.33 8.12
C ASN A 308 -10.15 1.02 6.76
N SER A 309 -10.01 2.34 6.69
CA SER A 309 -10.20 3.12 5.47
C SER A 309 -8.87 3.50 4.83
N ASN A 310 -8.87 3.65 3.49
CA ASN A 310 -7.74 4.25 2.79
C ASN A 310 -7.73 5.78 2.97
N LEU A 311 -6.65 6.31 3.54
CA LEU A 311 -6.47 7.73 3.83
C LEU A 311 -5.61 8.47 2.79
N THR A 312 -5.16 7.81 1.72
CA THR A 312 -4.33 8.43 0.68
C THR A 312 -5.04 9.54 -0.09
N THR A 313 -6.38 9.58 -0.03
CA THR A 313 -7.20 10.65 -0.61
C THR A 313 -7.16 11.94 0.20
N ASN A 314 -6.86 11.86 1.50
CA ASN A 314 -6.69 13.01 2.39
C ASN A 314 -5.27 13.58 2.30
N ASP A 315 -4.29 12.70 2.08
CA ASP A 315 -2.90 13.04 1.88
C ASP A 315 -2.19 11.85 1.23
N THR A 316 -1.51 12.05 0.11
CA THR A 316 -0.80 10.96 -0.58
C THR A 316 0.35 10.38 0.25
N LEU A 317 0.81 11.11 1.27
CA LEU A 317 1.85 10.67 2.20
C LEU A 317 1.31 9.78 3.33
N TYR A 318 -0.02 9.62 3.43
CA TYR A 318 -0.67 8.65 4.32
C TYR A 318 -0.74 7.29 3.64
N TYR A 319 0.44 6.70 3.42
CA TYR A 319 0.61 5.36 2.86
C TYR A 319 -0.29 4.34 3.54
N VAL A 320 -0.80 3.39 2.76
CA VAL A 320 -1.73 2.36 3.24
C VAL A 320 -1.05 1.43 4.24
N LYS A 321 -1.86 0.81 5.11
CA LYS A 321 -1.43 -0.22 6.05
C LYS A 321 -0.54 -1.27 5.36
N ASP A 322 0.45 -1.75 6.10
CA ASP A 322 1.41 -2.76 5.66
C ASP A 322 2.37 -2.37 4.54
N THR A 323 2.36 -1.10 4.10
CA THR A 323 3.38 -0.59 3.18
C THR A 323 4.76 -0.73 3.84
N SER A 324 5.74 -1.20 3.08
CA SER A 324 7.08 -1.48 3.57
C SER A 324 7.91 -0.21 3.79
N ALA A 325 8.88 -0.27 4.70
CA ALA A 325 9.71 0.90 5.02
C ALA A 325 10.56 1.37 3.83
N ASN A 326 11.10 0.44 3.02
CA ASN A 326 11.88 0.76 1.81
C ASN A 326 11.05 1.58 0.81
N THR A 327 9.79 1.22 0.60
CA THR A 327 8.84 1.96 -0.24
C THR A 327 8.66 3.39 0.24
N ILE A 328 8.32 3.57 1.51
CA ILE A 328 8.04 4.89 2.08
C ILE A 328 9.31 5.75 2.03
N LYS A 329 10.46 5.19 2.42
CA LYS A 329 11.73 5.92 2.40
C LYS A 329 12.10 6.38 1.00
N TYR A 330 12.12 5.44 0.04
CA TYR A 330 12.59 5.75 -1.32
C TYR A 330 11.70 6.77 -2.02
N GLU A 331 10.37 6.63 -1.89
CA GLU A 331 9.43 7.59 -2.48
C GLU A 331 9.52 8.97 -1.81
N LEU A 332 9.64 9.05 -0.48
CA LEU A 332 9.76 10.34 0.23
C LEU A 332 11.09 11.04 -0.04
N ASP A 333 12.20 10.30 -0.07
CA ASP A 333 13.50 10.85 -0.46
C ASP A 333 13.42 11.45 -1.88
N ALA A 334 12.73 10.76 -2.81
CA ALA A 334 12.51 11.23 -4.17
C ALA A 334 11.48 12.39 -4.27
N LEU A 335 10.71 12.64 -3.21
CA LEU A 335 9.87 13.84 -3.07
C LEU A 335 10.61 14.99 -2.36
N GLY A 336 11.89 14.79 -2.01
CA GLY A 336 12.77 15.77 -1.38
C GLY A 336 12.71 15.79 0.14
N TYR A 337 12.04 14.83 0.79
CA TYR A 337 12.13 14.67 2.24
C TYR A 337 13.51 14.16 2.64
N THR A 338 13.93 14.48 3.85
CA THR A 338 15.08 13.83 4.50
C THR A 338 14.56 12.81 5.49
N CYS A 339 14.76 11.51 5.20
CA CYS A 339 14.29 10.40 6.02
C CYS A 339 15.42 9.67 6.75
N ASN A 340 15.30 9.56 8.10
CA ASN A 340 16.24 8.89 8.99
C ASN A 340 15.59 7.85 9.91
#